data_AF-A0A7V4PBH5-F1
#
_entry.id   AF-A0A7V4PBH5-F1
#
_cell.length_a   1.000
_cell.length_b   1.000
_cell.length_c   1.000
_cell.angle_alpha   90.00
_cell.angle_beta   90.00
_cell.angle_gamma   90.00
#
_symmetry.space_group_name_H-M   'P 1'
#
loop_
_entity.id
_entity.type
_entity.pdbx_description
1 polymer ?
#
loop_
_entity_poly.entity_id
_entity_poly.type
_entity_poly.pdbx_seq_one_letter_code
_entity_poly.pdbx_strand_id
1 'polypeptide(L)'
;MMPTDTDMRLIEGWQRGFPLVPRPYAAIGRALGLSEADVIERLRKLKTAGVVGRIGATVRPNAAGASTLAAIKVPPERLEEVAAIANAEPNVTHNYEREHA
;
A
#
# COMPACT_ATOMS: atom_id res chain seq x y z
N MET A 1 -10.35 10.93 -11.07
CA MET A 1 -11.00 9.94 -11.97
C MET A 1 -11.74 8.95 -11.09
N MET A 2 -13.02 8.70 -11.34
CA MET A 2 -13.75 7.61 -10.67
C MET A 2 -13.48 6.29 -11.41
N PRO A 3 -13.17 5.19 -10.72
CA PRO A 3 -13.01 3.88 -11.35
C PRO A 3 -14.29 3.41 -12.03
N THR A 4 -14.17 2.75 -13.18
CA THR A 4 -15.30 2.06 -13.83
C THR A 4 -15.56 0.70 -13.16
N ASP A 5 -16.72 0.09 -13.41
CA ASP A 5 -17.01 -1.27 -12.90
C ASP A 5 -15.94 -2.30 -13.32
N THR A 6 -15.41 -2.17 -14.53
CA THR A 6 -14.31 -3.01 -15.02
C THR A 6 -13.02 -2.75 -14.23
N ASP A 7 -12.74 -1.49 -13.88
CA ASP A 7 -11.58 -1.15 -13.04
C ASP A 7 -11.74 -1.69 -11.62
N MET A 8 -12.95 -1.64 -11.06
CA MET A 8 -13.26 -2.21 -9.75
C MET A 8 -13.05 -3.73 -9.76
N ARG A 9 -13.57 -4.44 -10.75
CA ARG A 9 -13.34 -5.89 -10.92
C ARG A 9 -11.85 -6.23 -11.07
N LEU A 10 -11.10 -5.39 -11.78
CA LEU A 10 -9.65 -5.51 -11.92
C LEU A 10 -8.90 -5.27 -10.60
N ILE A 11 -9.37 -4.35 -9.77
CA ILE A 11 -8.76 -4.11 -8.46
C ILE A 11 -9.09 -5.28 -7.53
N GLU A 12 -10.38 -5.55 -7.32
CA GLU A 12 -10.87 -6.57 -6.38
C GLU A 12 -10.33 -7.98 -6.68
N GLY A 13 -10.24 -8.35 -7.96
CA GLY A 13 -9.77 -9.67 -8.37
C GLY A 13 -8.30 -9.95 -8.06
N TRP A 14 -7.45 -8.93 -7.90
CA TRP A 14 -6.00 -9.10 -7.78
C TRP A 14 -5.33 -8.22 -6.72
N GLN A 15 -6.09 -7.69 -5.75
CA GLN A 15 -5.51 -7.16 -4.51
C GLN A 15 -4.68 -8.22 -3.76
N ARG A 16 -5.07 -9.49 -3.91
CA ARG A 16 -4.36 -10.66 -3.42
C ARG A 16 -4.22 -11.66 -4.57
N GLY A 17 -3.20 -12.51 -4.53
CA GLY A 17 -3.02 -13.55 -5.54
C GLY A 17 -2.72 -13.03 -6.95
N PHE A 18 -1.96 -11.93 -7.06
CA PHE A 18 -1.50 -11.45 -8.36
C PHE A 18 -0.77 -12.58 -9.11
N PRO A 19 -1.08 -12.86 -10.40
CA PRO A 19 -0.59 -14.07 -11.05
C PRO A 19 0.93 -14.11 -11.13
N LEU A 20 1.55 -15.22 -10.72
CA LEU A 20 3.00 -15.45 -10.80
C LEU A 20 3.33 -16.29 -12.02
N VAL A 21 3.03 -15.75 -13.20
CA VAL A 21 3.27 -16.38 -14.51
C VAL A 21 4.00 -15.38 -15.43
N PRO A 22 4.64 -15.83 -16.53
CA PRO A 22 5.42 -14.92 -17.40
C PRO A 22 4.65 -13.75 -17.99
N ARG A 23 3.33 -13.90 -18.21
CA ARG A 23 2.43 -12.84 -18.73
C ARG A 23 1.24 -12.64 -17.80
N PRO A 24 1.45 -11.99 -16.63
CA PRO A 24 0.43 -11.91 -15.60
C PRO A 24 -0.76 -11.04 -16.03
N TYR A 25 -0.49 -9.92 -16.71
CA TYR A 25 -1.55 -9.04 -17.22
C TYR A 25 -2.39 -9.70 -18.32
N ALA A 26 -1.80 -10.55 -19.16
CA ALA A 26 -2.57 -11.38 -20.09
C ALA A 26 -3.47 -12.40 -19.36
N ALA A 27 -3.01 -12.99 -18.26
CA ALA A 27 -3.83 -13.90 -17.45
C ALA A 27 -5.02 -13.19 -16.80
N ILE A 28 -4.78 -11.99 -16.26
CA ILE A 28 -5.82 -11.10 -15.74
C ILE A 28 -6.81 -10.72 -16.86
N GLY A 29 -6.30 -10.34 -18.02
CA GLY A 29 -7.11 -9.97 -19.18
C GLY A 29 -8.06 -11.09 -19.59
N ARG A 30 -7.56 -12.33 -19.71
CA ARG A 30 -8.42 -13.50 -19.99
C ARG A 30 -9.53 -13.69 -18.97
N ALA A 31 -9.26 -13.47 -17.68
CA ALA A 31 -10.26 -13.61 -16.62
C ALA A 31 -11.34 -12.51 -16.65
N LEU A 32 -11.04 -11.33 -17.21
CA LEU A 32 -11.96 -10.20 -17.30
C LEU A 32 -12.57 -9.99 -18.69
N GLY A 33 -12.15 -10.75 -19.70
CA GLY A 33 -12.51 -10.50 -21.09
C GLY A 33 -11.84 -9.24 -21.69
N LEU A 34 -10.61 -8.94 -21.26
CA LEU A 34 -9.82 -7.79 -21.71
C LEU A 34 -8.54 -8.25 -22.43
N SER A 35 -8.00 -7.39 -23.29
CA SER A 35 -6.64 -7.59 -23.80
C SER A 35 -5.60 -7.29 -22.71
N GLU A 36 -4.38 -7.82 -22.87
CA GLU A 36 -3.28 -7.48 -21.96
C GLU A 36 -2.99 -5.97 -21.96
N ALA A 37 -3.06 -5.33 -23.13
CA ALA A 37 -2.83 -3.90 -23.28
C ALA A 37 -3.87 -3.08 -22.50
N ASP A 38 -5.15 -3.48 -22.55
CA ASP A 38 -6.22 -2.80 -21.81
C ASP A 38 -6.02 -2.91 -20.30
N VAL A 39 -5.62 -4.08 -19.80
CA VAL A 39 -5.32 -4.27 -18.36
C VAL A 39 -4.18 -3.35 -17.93
N ILE A 40 -3.08 -3.33 -18.68
CA ILE A 40 -1.92 -2.48 -18.36
C ILE A 40 -2.32 -1.01 -18.38
N GLU A 41 -3.07 -0.58 -19.39
CA GLU A 41 -3.48 0.82 -19.53
C GLU A 41 -4.43 1.27 -18.41
N ARG A 42 -5.38 0.41 -18.04
CA ARG A 42 -6.26 0.67 -16.88
C ARG A 42 -5.46 0.79 -15.59
N LEU A 43 -4.54 -0.15 -15.31
CA LEU A 43 -3.69 -0.08 -14.12
C LEU A 43 -2.80 1.17 -14.10
N ARG A 44 -2.28 1.60 -15.26
CA ARG A 44 -1.54 2.87 -15.37
C ARG A 44 -2.42 4.06 -15.01
N LYS A 45 -3.62 4.17 -15.58
CA LYS A 45 -4.56 5.25 -15.27
C LYS A 45 -4.92 5.28 -13.79
N LEU A 46 -5.22 4.12 -13.20
CA LEU A 46 -5.53 3.99 -11.78
C LEU A 46 -4.36 4.39 -10.88
N LYS A 47 -3.14 4.04 -11.28
CA LYS A 47 -1.92 4.46 -10.58
C LYS A 47 -1.70 5.97 -10.66
N THR A 48 -1.79 6.55 -11.86
CA THR A 48 -1.64 8.00 -12.06
C THR A 48 -2.71 8.80 -11.31
N ALA A 49 -3.93 8.25 -11.20
CA ALA A 49 -5.02 8.85 -10.45
C ALA A 49 -4.93 8.67 -8.93
N GLY A 50 -3.91 7.96 -8.42
CA GLY A 50 -3.74 7.69 -6.98
C GLY A 50 -4.68 6.62 -6.40
N VAL A 51 -5.49 5.96 -7.24
CA VAL A 51 -6.42 4.89 -6.80
C VAL A 51 -5.65 3.62 -6.46
N VAL A 52 -4.62 3.28 -7.26
CA VAL A 52 -3.71 2.15 -7.00
C VAL A 52 -2.35 2.70 -6.60
N GLY A 53 -1.96 2.51 -5.33
CA GLY A 53 -0.66 2.99 -4.85
C GLY A 53 0.53 2.25 -5.47
N ARG A 54 0.55 0.91 -5.37
CA ARG A 54 1.66 0.07 -5.85
C ARG A 54 1.18 -1.33 -6.21
N ILE A 55 1.75 -1.87 -7.29
CA ILE A 55 1.70 -3.29 -7.63
C ILE A 55 3.09 -3.85 -7.37
N GLY A 56 3.20 -4.82 -6.46
CA GLY A 56 4.48 -5.44 -6.12
C GLY A 56 4.39 -6.32 -4.88
N ALA A 57 5.51 -6.92 -4.51
CA ALA A 57 5.58 -7.80 -3.33
C ALA A 57 5.31 -7.01 -2.04
N THR A 58 4.65 -7.66 -1.09
CA THR A 58 4.47 -7.17 0.28
C THR A 58 5.06 -8.20 1.22
N VAL A 59 5.93 -7.75 2.12
CA VAL A 59 6.57 -8.62 3.11
C VAL A 59 5.78 -8.54 4.41
N ARG A 60 5.54 -9.70 5.03
CA ARG A 60 4.86 -9.73 6.35
C ARG A 60 5.78 -9.11 7.41
N PRO A 61 5.24 -8.41 8.42
CA PRO A 61 6.02 -8.00 9.58
C PRO A 61 6.78 -9.19 10.18
N ASN A 62 8.02 -8.96 10.63
CA ASN A 62 8.93 -9.97 11.18
C ASN A 62 9.37 -11.09 10.22
N ALA A 63 9.03 -11.01 8.93
CA ALA A 63 9.55 -11.94 7.91
C ALA A 63 10.87 -11.46 7.28
N ALA A 64 11.14 -10.15 7.32
CA ALA A 64 12.41 -9.56 6.94
C ALA A 64 12.72 -8.39 7.89
N GLY A 65 13.55 -8.66 8.91
CA GLY A 65 13.86 -7.71 9.98
C GLY A 65 12.99 -7.89 11.22
N ALA A 66 13.20 -7.02 12.21
CA ALA A 66 12.42 -6.97 13.45
C ALA A 66 11.57 -5.70 13.49
N SER A 67 10.42 -5.78 14.15
CA SER A 67 9.54 -4.64 14.39
C SER A 67 9.07 -4.64 15.84
N THR A 68 8.92 -3.45 16.42
CA THR A 68 8.32 -3.25 17.74
C THR A 68 7.38 -2.07 17.72
N LEU A 69 6.35 -2.12 18.56
CA LEU A 69 5.51 -0.98 18.89
C LEU A 69 5.98 -0.44 20.24
N ALA A 70 6.21 0.86 20.33
CA ALA A 70 6.51 1.55 21.57
C ALA A 70 5.48 2.66 21.81
N ALA A 71 5.14 2.88 23.08
CA ALA A 71 4.30 3.99 23.51
C ALA A 71 5.05 4.79 24.58
N ILE A 72 5.03 6.12 24.46
CA ILE A 72 5.72 7.02 25.35
C ILE A 72 4.68 7.98 25.93
N LYS A 73 4.61 8.08 27.26
CA LYS A 73 3.82 9.11 27.92
C LYS A 73 4.60 10.41 27.90
N VAL A 74 4.12 11.39 27.13
CA VAL A 74 4.80 12.68 26.94
C VAL A 74 3.91 13.80 27.49
N PRO A 75 4.42 14.70 28.35
CA PRO A 75 3.72 15.92 28.72
C PRO A 75 3.41 16.77 27.47
N PRO A 76 2.22 17.38 27.32
CA PRO A 76 1.83 18.10 26.11
C PRO A 76 2.84 19.16 25.65
N GLU A 77 3.47 19.85 26.60
CA GLU A 77 4.46 20.89 26.35
C GLU A 77 5.78 20.37 25.73
N ARG A 78 6.02 19.06 25.79
CA ARG A 78 7.21 18.40 25.22
C ARG A 78 6.90 17.52 24.02
N LEU A 79 5.65 17.47 23.56
CA LEU A 79 5.22 16.55 22.53
C LEU A 79 6.05 16.71 21.24
N GLU A 80 6.19 17.93 20.75
CA GLU A 80 6.95 18.24 19.53
C GLU A 80 8.44 17.88 19.67
N GLU A 81 9.04 18.17 20.83
CA GLU A 81 10.45 17.84 21.13
C GLU A 81 10.68 16.32 21.06
N VAL A 82 9.83 15.55 21.75
CA VAL A 82 9.96 14.08 21.78
C VAL A 82 9.62 13.45 20.43
N ALA A 83 8.62 13.99 19.72
CA ALA A 83 8.29 13.54 18.38
C ALA A 83 9.45 13.76 17.39
N ALA A 84 10.14 14.91 17.47
CA ALA A 84 11.32 15.18 16.66
C ALA A 84 12.46 14.19 16.92
N ILE A 85 12.70 13.82 18.18
CA ILE A 85 13.70 12.80 18.55
C ILE A 85 13.34 11.44 17.94
N ALA A 86 12.08 11.01 18.08
CA ALA A 86 11.62 9.75 17.51
C ALA A 86 11.72 9.75 15.98
N ASN A 87 11.34 10.85 15.32
CA ASN A 87 11.39 10.99 13.86
C ASN A 87 12.82 11.04 13.30
N ALA A 88 13.82 11.36 14.14
CA ALA A 88 15.23 11.36 13.74
C ALA A 88 15.84 9.94 13.71
N GLU A 89 15.22 8.95 14.35
CA GLU A 89 15.68 7.56 14.29
C GLU A 89 15.32 6.93 12.93
N PRO A 90 16.30 6.50 12.11
CA PRO A 90 16.05 6.02 10.75
C PRO A 90 15.07 4.85 10.64
N ASN A 91 14.94 4.04 11.69
CA ASN A 91 14.06 2.87 11.70
C ASN A 91 12.64 3.17 12.20
N VAL A 92 12.36 4.38 12.68
CA VAL A 92 11.01 4.82 13.04
C VAL A 92 10.28 5.23 11.76
N THR A 93 9.45 4.33 11.25
CA THR A 93 8.70 4.56 10.00
C THR A 93 7.37 5.29 10.21
N HIS A 94 6.82 5.23 11.42
CA HIS A 94 5.54 5.84 11.78
C HIS A 94 5.60 6.32 13.23
N ASN A 95 5.11 7.53 13.47
CA ASN A 95 5.00 8.14 14.78
C ASN A 95 3.68 8.92 14.83
N TYR A 96 2.91 8.76 15.91
CA TYR A 96 1.57 9.35 16.02
C TYR A 96 1.35 9.88 17.44
N GLU A 97 0.89 11.13 17.54
CA GLU A 97 0.14 11.57 18.71
C GLU A 97 -1.18 10.80 18.75
N ARG A 98 -1.50 10.23 19.92
CA ARG A 98 -2.79 9.57 20.16
C ARG A 98 -3.38 10.04 21.47
N GLU A 99 -4.66 10.38 21.42
CA GLU A 99 -5.45 10.61 22.62
C GLU A 99 -5.77 9.26 23.28
N HIS A 100 -5.52 9.18 24.58
CA HIS A 100 -5.99 8.08 25.42
C HIS A 100 -7.21 8.58 26.17
N ALA A 101 -8.40 8.30 25.64
CA ALA A 101 -9.66 8.37 26.40
C ALA A 101 -9.78 7.16 27.32
#